data_AF-T0ZK49-F1
#
_entry.id   AF-T0ZK49-F1
#
_cell.length_a   1.000
_cell.length_b   1.000
_cell.length_c   1.000
_cell.angle_alpha   90.00
_cell.angle_beta   90.00
_cell.angle_gamma   90.00
#
_symmetry.space_group_name_H-M   'P 1'
#
loop_
_entity.id
_entity.type
_entity.pdbx_description
1 polymer ?
#
loop_
_entity_poly.entity_id
_entity_poly.type
_entity_poly.pdbx_seq_one_letter_code
_entity_poly.pdbx_strand_id
1 'polypeptide(L)'
;MTIDPHHAAATSTRSHPSRDQFTYQDLPKLLDTITEDQRHSSASTSTLDVLWVLYDQILSVWPDRVDDPDRDRFILSKGHGPASYYAVLAAKGFIDLELLTGFGSFESPLGNH
;
A
#
# COMPACT_ATOMS: atom_id res chain seq x y z
N MET A 1 -44.65 -10.47 8.10
CA MET A 1 -43.93 -11.62 8.71
C MET A 1 -43.08 -12.19 7.58
N THR A 2 -41.78 -11.98 7.46
CA THR A 2 -40.76 -11.50 8.41
C THR A 2 -39.67 -10.84 7.56
N ILE A 3 -39.22 -9.65 7.95
CA ILE A 3 -38.00 -9.04 7.41
C ILE A 3 -36.86 -9.74 8.14
N ASP A 4 -36.04 -10.52 7.43
CA ASP A 4 -34.85 -11.15 8.01
C ASP A 4 -33.87 -10.07 8.49
N PRO A 5 -33.59 -9.94 9.80
CA PRO A 5 -32.73 -8.90 10.32
C PRO A 5 -31.37 -9.52 10.70
N HIS A 6 -30.66 -10.14 9.75
CA HIS A 6 -29.31 -10.67 10.03
C HIS A 6 -28.38 -10.53 8.82
N HIS A 7 -28.07 -9.28 8.48
CA HIS A 7 -26.78 -8.96 7.87
C HIS A 7 -26.25 -7.64 8.44
N ALA A 8 -26.29 -7.52 9.78
CA ALA A 8 -25.37 -6.64 10.46
C ALA A 8 -23.98 -7.27 10.28
N ALA A 9 -23.25 -6.85 9.26
CA ALA A 9 -21.82 -7.09 9.16
C ALA A 9 -21.22 -6.57 10.48
N ALA A 10 -20.86 -7.49 11.35
CA ALA A 10 -20.16 -7.15 12.57
C ALA A 10 -18.86 -6.47 12.12
N THR A 11 -18.77 -5.16 12.34
CA THR A 11 -17.51 -4.43 12.31
C THR A 11 -16.67 -4.98 13.44
N SER A 12 -16.05 -6.13 13.18
CA SER A 12 -15.07 -6.73 14.05
C SER A 12 -13.87 -5.79 13.99
N THR A 13 -13.76 -4.94 15.01
CA THR A 13 -12.53 -4.23 15.35
C THR A 13 -11.46 -5.28 15.64
N ARG A 14 -10.86 -5.84 14.59
CA ARG A 14 -9.77 -6.79 14.69
C ARG A 14 -8.49 -6.01 14.87
N SER A 15 -8.14 -5.72 16.12
CA SER A 15 -6.83 -5.20 16.48
C SER A 15 -5.76 -6.20 16.05
N HIS A 16 -4.98 -5.83 15.02
CA HIS A 16 -3.82 -6.58 14.55
C HIS A 16 -2.56 -5.76 14.81
N PRO A 17 -1.47 -6.40 15.28
CA PRO A 17 -0.20 -5.72 15.46
C PRO A 17 0.44 -5.41 14.10
N SER A 18 1.15 -4.27 14.05
CA SER A 18 2.08 -3.79 13.01
C SER A 18 1.57 -2.98 11.80
N ARG A 19 0.38 -2.34 11.87
CA ARG A 19 0.11 -1.18 10.99
C ARG A 19 0.97 0.05 11.31
N ASP A 20 1.61 0.03 12.48
CA ASP A 20 2.18 1.22 13.13
C ASP A 20 3.70 1.35 12.98
N GLN A 21 4.36 0.50 12.18
CA GLN A 21 5.82 0.62 12.00
C GLN A 21 6.20 1.96 11.37
N PHE A 22 5.38 2.41 10.42
CA PHE A 22 5.52 3.69 9.75
C PHE A 22 4.23 4.48 9.85
N THR A 23 4.35 5.79 9.93
CA THR A 23 3.23 6.73 9.86
C THR A 23 3.22 7.41 8.50
N TYR A 24 2.12 8.11 8.19
CA TYR A 24 2.04 8.93 6.99
C TYR A 24 3.21 9.93 6.86
N GLN A 25 3.70 10.46 7.99
CA GLN A 25 4.81 11.43 8.02
C GLN A 25 6.16 10.83 7.62
N ASP A 26 6.28 9.50 7.60
CA ASP A 26 7.51 8.83 7.22
C ASP A 26 7.59 8.59 5.70
N LEU A 27 6.46 8.63 4.98
CA LEU A 27 6.41 8.33 3.55
C LEU A 27 7.32 9.22 2.68
N PRO A 28 7.46 10.54 2.91
CA PRO A 28 8.41 11.35 2.15
C PRO A 28 9.84 10.81 2.21
N LYS A 29 10.28 10.37 3.41
CA LYS A 29 11.62 9.79 3.59
C LYS A 29 11.76 8.44 2.88
N LEU A 30 10.69 7.66 2.80
CA LEU A 30 10.71 6.40 2.04
C LEU A 30 10.81 6.67 0.54
N LEU A 31 10.11 7.68 0.03
CA LEU A 31 10.24 8.12 -1.36
C LEU A 31 11.65 8.64 -1.66
N ASP A 32 12.31 9.28 -0.69
CA ASP A 32 13.74 9.65 -0.78
C ASP A 32 14.70 8.44 -0.83
N THR A 33 14.22 7.21 -0.76
CA THR A 33 15.06 6.02 -1.00
C THR A 33 14.94 5.50 -2.43
N ILE A 34 13.90 5.89 -3.15
CA ILE A 34 13.64 5.51 -4.56
C ILE A 34 14.42 6.46 -5.48
N THR A 35 14.92 6.04 -6.63
CA THR A 35 15.82 6.83 -7.51
C THR A 35 15.37 8.27 -7.82
N GLU A 36 16.34 9.18 -7.99
CA GLU A 36 16.18 10.64 -8.11
C GLU A 36 15.14 11.09 -9.16
N ASP A 37 15.08 10.40 -10.31
CA ASP A 37 14.16 10.72 -11.41
C ASP A 37 12.68 10.54 -11.03
N GLN A 38 12.39 9.63 -10.09
CA GLN A 38 11.02 9.35 -9.65
C GLN A 38 10.58 10.23 -8.48
N ARG A 39 11.52 10.72 -7.65
CA ARG A 39 11.25 11.60 -6.50
C ARG A 39 10.59 12.92 -6.90
N HIS A 40 10.92 13.42 -8.08
CA HIS A 40 10.51 14.75 -8.55
C HIS A 40 9.41 14.73 -9.60
N SER A 41 8.95 13.54 -10.03
CA SER A 41 7.80 13.49 -10.91
C SER A 41 6.53 13.71 -10.07
N SER A 42 5.89 14.86 -10.28
CA SER A 42 4.56 15.15 -9.70
C SER A 42 3.54 14.06 -10.03
N ALA A 43 3.76 13.34 -11.14
CA ALA A 43 3.00 12.16 -11.53
C ALA A 43 3.12 11.00 -10.52
N SER A 44 4.31 10.73 -9.99
CA SER A 44 4.55 9.65 -9.03
C SER A 44 3.99 9.98 -7.65
N THR A 45 4.15 11.20 -7.14
CA THR A 45 3.71 11.58 -5.78
C THR A 45 2.23 11.91 -5.66
N SER A 46 1.55 12.24 -6.77
CA SER A 46 0.13 12.66 -6.79
C SER A 46 -0.88 11.66 -6.19
N THR A 47 -0.49 10.40 -5.99
CA THR A 47 -1.39 9.35 -5.47
C THR A 47 -1.06 8.90 -4.05
N LEU A 48 0.01 9.41 -3.45
CA LEU A 48 0.54 8.96 -2.16
C LEU A 48 -0.52 8.98 -1.06
N ASP A 49 -1.23 10.10 -0.91
CA ASP A 49 -2.20 10.32 0.17
C ASP A 49 -3.38 9.34 0.06
N VAL A 50 -3.89 9.16 -1.17
CA VAL A 50 -5.01 8.25 -1.44
C VAL A 50 -4.57 6.81 -1.21
N LEU A 51 -3.40 6.42 -1.67
CA LEU A 51 -2.84 5.08 -1.46
C LEU A 51 -2.66 4.80 0.03
N TRP A 52 -2.16 5.78 0.81
CA TRP A 52 -2.05 5.65 2.25
C TRP A 52 -3.41 5.38 2.89
N VAL A 53 -4.41 6.23 2.64
CA VAL A 53 -5.74 6.08 3.22
C VAL A 53 -6.35 4.73 2.85
N LEU A 54 -6.20 4.30 1.59
CA LEU A 54 -6.70 3.01 1.14
C LEU A 54 -6.07 1.85 1.94
N TYR A 55 -4.74 1.78 2.00
CA TYR A 55 -4.04 0.67 2.66
C TYR A 55 -4.05 0.74 4.19
N ASP A 56 -4.27 1.92 4.77
CA ASP A 56 -4.28 2.14 6.20
C ASP A 56 -5.66 1.97 6.82
N GLN A 57 -6.72 2.40 6.11
CA GLN A 57 -8.04 2.57 6.72
C GLN A 57 -9.17 1.85 5.98
N ILE A 58 -9.08 1.71 4.65
CA ILE A 58 -10.23 1.27 3.84
C ILE A 58 -10.12 -0.20 3.44
N LEU A 59 -9.00 -0.60 2.85
CA LEU A 59 -8.82 -1.92 2.28
C LEU A 59 -8.67 -2.98 3.39
N SER A 60 -9.40 -4.06 3.22
CA SER A 60 -9.30 -5.30 3.97
C SER A 60 -8.18 -6.18 3.39
N VAL A 61 -6.92 -5.77 3.60
CA VAL A 61 -5.71 -6.45 3.14
C VAL A 61 -4.65 -6.48 4.24
N TRP A 62 -3.86 -7.56 4.30
CA TRP A 62 -2.78 -7.74 5.28
C TRP A 62 -1.57 -8.48 4.70
N PRO A 63 -0.34 -8.16 5.13
CA PRO A 63 0.88 -8.80 4.61
C PRO A 63 0.99 -10.28 4.99
N ASP A 64 0.45 -10.70 6.13
CA ASP A 64 0.43 -12.11 6.58
C ASP A 64 -0.69 -12.94 5.93
N ARG A 65 -1.58 -12.31 5.16
CA ARG A 65 -2.77 -12.93 4.54
C ARG A 65 -2.98 -12.50 3.10
N VAL A 66 -1.89 -12.34 2.36
CA VAL A 66 -1.94 -11.93 0.95
C VAL A 66 -2.69 -12.92 0.06
N ASP A 67 -2.87 -14.17 0.48
CA ASP A 67 -3.59 -15.20 -0.27
C ASP A 67 -5.06 -15.37 0.15
N ASP A 68 -5.55 -14.56 1.10
CA ASP A 68 -6.95 -14.61 1.54
C ASP A 68 -7.88 -14.36 0.33
N PRO A 69 -8.79 -15.30 0.00
CA PRO A 69 -9.69 -15.15 -1.14
C PRO A 69 -10.71 -14.02 -0.98
N ASP A 70 -11.02 -13.62 0.26
CA ASP A 70 -12.00 -12.59 0.60
C ASP A 70 -11.37 -11.20 0.76
N ARG A 71 -10.05 -11.07 0.57
CA ARG A 71 -9.37 -9.77 0.64
C ARG A 71 -9.82 -8.82 -0.47
N ASP A 72 -9.78 -7.53 -0.18
CA ASP A 72 -9.97 -6.52 -1.22
C ASP A 72 -8.85 -6.59 -2.27
N ARG A 73 -9.19 -6.34 -3.53
CA ARG A 73 -8.23 -6.31 -4.64
C ARG A 73 -8.02 -4.86 -5.09
N PHE A 74 -6.77 -4.43 -5.05
CA PHE A 74 -6.36 -3.12 -5.55
C PHE A 74 -5.60 -3.27 -6.87
N ILE A 75 -5.98 -2.48 -7.88
CA ILE A 75 -5.31 -2.45 -9.18
C ILE A 75 -4.93 -0.99 -9.49
N LEU A 76 -3.63 -0.71 -9.59
CA LEU A 76 -3.14 0.60 -9.96
C LEU A 76 -3.08 0.72 -11.50
N SER A 77 -4.12 1.30 -12.10
CA SER A 77 -4.14 1.51 -13.56
C SER A 77 -3.20 2.64 -14.04
N LYS A 78 -2.59 3.39 -13.13
CA LYS A 78 -1.67 4.49 -13.44
C LYS A 78 -0.26 3.95 -13.59
N GLY A 79 0.15 3.67 -14.84
CA GLY A 79 1.46 3.07 -15.15
C GLY A 79 2.68 3.87 -14.69
N HIS A 80 2.56 5.19 -14.48
CA HIS A 80 3.65 6.05 -14.01
C HIS A 80 3.57 6.38 -12.51
N GLY A 81 2.74 5.68 -11.73
CA GLY A 81 2.60 5.89 -10.29
C GLY A 81 3.20 4.82 -9.35
N PRO A 82 3.98 3.81 -9.78
CA PRO A 82 4.29 2.67 -8.90
C PRO A 82 5.22 3.04 -7.74
N ALA A 83 6.01 4.12 -7.84
CA ALA A 83 6.90 4.55 -6.76
C ALA A 83 6.15 4.83 -5.44
N SER A 84 5.06 5.62 -5.50
CA SER A 84 4.22 5.87 -4.31
C SER A 84 3.52 4.62 -3.81
N TYR A 85 3.16 3.73 -4.73
CA TYR A 85 2.53 2.47 -4.37
C TYR A 85 3.50 1.55 -3.63
N TYR A 86 4.72 1.37 -4.13
CA TYR A 86 5.75 0.58 -3.46
C TYR A 86 6.16 1.18 -2.12
N ALA A 87 6.24 2.50 -1.99
CA ALA A 87 6.50 3.15 -0.71
C ALA A 87 5.41 2.80 0.33
N VAL A 88 4.13 2.82 -0.06
CA VAL A 88 3.03 2.42 0.83
C VAL A 88 3.07 0.92 1.14
N LEU A 89 3.33 0.06 0.16
CA LEU A 89 3.45 -1.39 0.38
C LEU A 89 4.60 -1.71 1.35
N ALA A 90 5.75 -1.07 1.19
CA ALA A 90 6.89 -1.22 2.10
C ALA A 90 6.55 -0.71 3.51
N ALA A 91 5.95 0.47 3.62
CA ALA A 91 5.51 1.04 4.89
C ALA A 91 4.48 0.16 5.63
N LYS A 92 3.68 -0.61 4.88
CA LYS A 92 2.67 -1.54 5.41
C LYS A 92 3.16 -2.99 5.52
N GLY A 93 4.44 -3.24 5.24
CA GLY A 93 5.08 -4.55 5.41
C GLY A 93 4.70 -5.60 4.36
N PHE A 94 4.13 -5.20 3.21
CA PHE A 94 3.85 -6.12 2.10
C PHE A 94 5.09 -6.48 1.30
N ILE A 95 6.11 -5.62 1.31
CA ILE A 95 7.40 -5.84 0.67
C ILE A 95 8.51 -5.34 1.59
N ASP A 96 9.71 -5.88 1.43
CA ASP A 96 10.87 -5.45 2.21
C ASP A 96 11.28 -4.02 1.85
N LEU A 97 11.61 -3.24 2.88
CA LEU A 97 12.01 -1.84 2.72
C LEU A 97 13.25 -1.67 1.84
N GLU A 98 14.20 -2.61 1.92
CA GLU A 98 15.46 -2.57 1.18
C GLU A 98 15.23 -2.62 -0.35
N LEU A 99 14.14 -3.23 -0.81
CA LEU A 99 13.79 -3.30 -2.23
C LEU A 99 13.59 -1.93 -2.87
N LEU A 100 13.20 -0.91 -2.10
CA LEU A 100 13.00 0.45 -2.61
C LEU A 100 14.28 1.04 -3.20
N THR A 101 15.45 0.70 -2.64
CA THR A 101 16.75 1.19 -3.13
C THR A 101 17.12 0.62 -4.49
N GLY A 102 16.63 -0.59 -4.80
CA GLY A 102 16.84 -1.25 -6.08
C GLY A 102 15.85 -0.82 -7.16
N PHE A 103 14.83 -0.02 -6.86
CA PHE A 103 13.77 0.34 -7.80
C PHE A 103 14.30 0.73 -9.20
N GLY A 104 13.73 0.10 -10.23
CA GLY A 104 14.07 0.37 -11.63
C GLY A 104 15.43 -0.16 -12.09
N SER A 105 16.23 -0.78 -11.21
CA SER A 105 17.48 -1.46 -11.61
C SER A 105 17.21 -2.81 -12.26
N PHE A 106 18.17 -3.31 -13.04
CA PHE A 106 18.04 -4.52 -13.85
C PHE A 106 17.63 -5.77 -13.05
N GLU A 107 18.13 -5.92 -11.83
CA GLU A 107 17.87 -7.10 -10.99
C GLU A 107 16.70 -6.90 -10.02
N SER A 108 16.10 -5.71 -10.01
CA SER A 108 15.06 -5.39 -9.04
C SER A 108 13.72 -6.00 -9.41
N PRO A 109 12.98 -6.54 -8.42
CA PRO A 109 11.60 -6.94 -8.64
C PRO A 109 10.66 -5.72 -8.79
N LEU A 110 11.12 -4.51 -8.44
CA LEU A 110 10.33 -3.28 -8.49
C LEU A 110 10.58 -2.55 -9.81
N GLY A 111 9.73 -2.82 -10.79
CA GLY A 111 9.75 -2.19 -12.11
C GLY A 111 9.08 -0.81 -12.14
N ASN A 112 9.21 -0.13 -13.28
CA ASN A 112 8.60 1.19 -13.50
C ASN A 112 7.08 1.15 -13.79
N HIS A 113 6.44 -0.02 -13.81
CA HIS A 113 5.01 -0.25 -14.04
C HIS A 113 4.50 -1.41 -13.20
#